data_AF-A0A7Z8NPB1-F1
#
_entry.id   AF-A0A7Z8NPB1-F1
#
_cell.length_a   1.000
_cell.length_b   1.000
_cell.length_c   1.000
_cell.angle_alpha   90.00
_cell.angle_beta   90.00
_cell.angle_gamma   90.00
#
_symmetry.space_group_name_H-M   'P 1'
#
loop_
_entity.id
_entity.type
_entity.pdbx_description
1 polymer ?
#
loop_
_entity_poly.entity_id
_entity_poly.type
_entity_poly.pdbx_seq_one_letter_code
_entity_poly.pdbx_strand_id
1 'polypeptide(L)' 'MSTISTPGPRLSARGLVKQFGATTALAGVDLDVAPGESVAVMGPSGSGKSTLL' A
#
# COMPACT_ATOMS: atom_id res chain seq x y z
N MET A 1 17.77 -4.33 -30.87
CA MET A 1 18.20 -4.51 -29.47
C MET A 1 17.06 -4.03 -28.58
N SER A 2 16.11 -4.92 -28.31
CA SER A 2 14.84 -4.57 -27.64
C SER A 2 15.07 -4.55 -26.13
N THR A 3 14.94 -3.38 -25.52
CA THR A 3 14.96 -3.22 -24.07
C THR A 3 13.72 -3.88 -23.48
N ILE A 4 13.90 -4.98 -22.76
CA ILE A 4 12.83 -5.57 -21.95
C ILE A 4 12.48 -4.56 -20.85
N SER A 5 11.35 -3.87 -21.02
CA SER A 5 10.79 -3.00 -19.98
C SER A 5 10.20 -3.92 -18.91
N THR A 6 10.93 -4.17 -17.83
CA THR A 6 10.37 -4.83 -16.65
C THR A 6 9.20 -3.97 -16.19
N PRO A 7 7.95 -4.47 -16.23
CA PRO A 7 6.81 -3.65 -15.87
C PRO A 7 6.96 -3.27 -14.40
N GLY A 8 7.18 -1.98 -14.14
CA GLY A 8 7.24 -1.44 -12.79
C GLY A 8 5.94 -1.68 -12.02
N PRO A 9 5.94 -1.49 -10.70
CA PRO A 9 4.75 -1.68 -9.89
C PRO A 9 3.59 -0.86 -10.46
N ARG A 10 2.42 -1.50 -10.65
CA ARG A 10 1.22 -0.81 -11.15
C ARG A 10 0.67 0.15 -10.12
N LEU A 11 0.94 -0.11 -8.85
CA LEU A 11 0.56 0.74 -7.72
C LEU A 11 1.79 0.92 -6.83
N SER A 12 2.17 2.16 -6.57
CA SER A 12 3.23 2.50 -5.64
C SER A 12 2.74 3.61 -4.72
N ALA A 13 2.90 3.43 -3.42
CA ALA A 13 2.63 4.41 -2.38
C ALA A 13 3.85 4.52 -1.49
N ARG A 14 4.18 5.76 -1.08
CA ARG A 14 5.28 6.04 -0.16
C ARG A 14 4.79 6.94 0.96
N GLY A 15 5.20 6.65 2.19
CA GLY A 15 4.86 7.43 3.37
C GLY A 15 3.36 7.58 3.59
N LEU A 16 2.56 6.55 3.28
CA LEU A 16 1.11 6.62 3.40
C LEU A 16 0.70 6.78 4.87
N VAL A 17 0.18 7.97 5.20
CA VAL A 17 -0.35 8.32 6.51
C VAL A 17 -1.85 8.47 6.41
N LYS A 18 -2.57 7.91 7.38
CA LYS A 18 -4.01 8.05 7.50
C LYS A 18 -4.38 8.24 8.94
N GLN A 19 -5.20 9.24 9.19
CA GLN A 19 -5.75 9.54 10.50
C GLN A 19 -7.28 9.58 10.44
N PHE A 20 -7.91 9.10 11.51
CA PHE A 20 -9.33 9.26 11.78
C PHE A 20 -9.49 9.96 13.12
N GLY A 21 -9.78 11.26 13.09
CA GLY A 21 -9.81 12.08 14.30
C GLY A 21 -8.46 12.03 15.02
N ALA A 22 -8.45 11.61 16.28
CA ALA A 22 -7.23 11.48 17.07
C ALA A 22 -6.43 10.19 16.78
N THR A 23 -6.97 9.23 16.03
CA THR A 23 -6.35 7.92 15.82
C THR A 23 -5.55 7.89 14.53
N THR A 24 -4.26 7.58 14.62
CA THR A 24 -3.44 7.31 13.42
C THR A 24 -3.61 5.86 13.00
N ALA A 25 -4.30 5.67 11.87
CA ALA A 25 -4.57 4.37 11.25
C ALA A 25 -3.40 3.87 10.40
N LEU A 26 -2.67 4.78 9.75
CA LEU A 26 -1.42 4.49 9.02
C LEU A 26 -0.39 5.55 9.39
N ALA A 27 0.81 5.12 9.73
CA ALA A 27 1.88 5.98 10.24
C ALA A 27 3.10 5.98 9.29
N GLY A 28 2.87 6.16 7.99
CA GLY A 28 3.95 6.24 7.00
C GLY A 28 4.29 4.89 6.39
N VAL A 29 3.32 4.26 5.73
CA VAL A 29 3.49 2.95 5.10
C VAL A 29 3.96 3.12 3.65
N ASP A 30 5.01 2.39 3.28
CA ASP A 30 5.43 2.22 1.89
C ASP A 30 4.83 0.93 1.33
N LEU A 31 4.22 1.00 0.15
CA LEU A 31 3.60 -0.14 -0.52
C LEU A 31 3.95 -0.12 -2.02
N ASP A 32 4.36 -1.26 -2.55
CA ASP A 32 4.45 -1.51 -3.99
C ASP A 32 3.60 -2.73 -4.32
N VAL A 33 2.82 -2.66 -5.40
CA VAL A 33 2.05 -3.79 -5.92
C VAL A 33 2.45 -4.00 -7.37
N ALA A 34 3.07 -5.14 -7.65
CA ALA A 34 3.45 -5.53 -8.99
C ALA A 34 2.20 -5.94 -9.83
N PRO A 35 2.28 -5.90 -11.17
CA PRO A 35 1.21 -6.41 -12.01
C PRO A 35 0.92 -7.89 -11.71
N GLY A 36 -0.33 -8.23 -11.39
CA GLY A 36 -0.75 -9.60 -11.07
C GLY A 36 -0.52 -10.01 -9.61
N GLU A 37 0.00 -9.12 -8.78
CA GLU A 37 0.17 -9.34 -7.35
C GLU A 37 -1.09 -8.91 -6.57
N SER A 38 -1.47 -9.68 -5.56
CA SER A 38 -2.53 -9.34 -4.62
C SER A 38 -1.96 -9.23 -3.22
N VAL A 39 -2.05 -8.04 -2.64
CA VAL A 39 -1.56 -7.75 -1.28
C VAL A 39 -2.73 -7.78 -0.30
N ALA A 40 -2.61 -8.62 0.73
CA ALA A 40 -3.57 -8.67 1.82
C ALA A 40 -3.07 -7.85 3.01
N VAL A 41 -3.87 -6.86 3.43
CA VAL A 41 -3.57 -6.05 4.61
C VAL A 41 -4.20 -6.68 5.84
N MET A 42 -3.37 -7.24 6.73
CA MET A 42 -3.82 -7.88 7.98
C MET A 42 -3.45 -7.06 9.21
N GLY A 43 -4.23 -7.22 10.28
CA GLY A 43 -4.05 -6.47 11.53
C GLY A 43 -5.29 -6.53 12.45
N PRO A 44 -5.16 -6.17 13.74
CA PRO A 44 -6.26 -6.20 14.72
C PRO A 44 -7.46 -5.35 14.30
N SER A 45 -8.69 -5.69 14.73
CA SER A 45 -9.86 -4.83 14.47
C SER A 45 -9.59 -3.40 14.93
N GLY A 46 -9.84 -2.42 14.05
CA GLY A 46 -9.52 -1.00 14.28
C GLY A 46 -8.14 -0.53 13.76
N SER A 47 -7.29 -1.41 13.24
CA SER A 47 -5.92 -1.06 12.78
C SER A 47 -5.82 -0.30 11.45
N GLY A 48 -6.93 0.18 10.86
CA GLY A 48 -6.88 0.94 9.60
C GLY A 48 -6.86 0.14 8.29
N LYS A 49 -7.05 -1.19 8.32
CA LYS A 49 -7.03 -2.06 7.12
C LYS A 49 -7.98 -1.61 6.00
N SER A 50 -9.24 -1.29 6.34
CA SER A 50 -10.24 -0.77 5.39
C SER A 50 -9.94 0.66 4.91
N THR A 51 -8.80 1.22 5.29
CA THR A 51 -8.35 2.53 4.86
C THR A 51 -7.04 2.48 4.08
N LEU A 52 -6.40 1.31 4.06
CA LEU A 52 -5.34 0.97 3.13
C LEU A 52 -5.89 0.44 1.79
N LEU A 53 -7.07 -0.19 1.82
CA LEU A 53 -7.81 -0.68 0.65
C LEU A 53 -8.76 0.39 0.12
#